data_AF-A0A930NJI9-F1
#
_entry.id   AF-A0A930NJI9-F1
#
_cell.length_a   1.000
_cell.length_b   1.000
_cell.length_c   1.000
_cell.angle_alpha   90.00
_cell.angle_beta   90.00
_cell.angle_gamma   90.00
#
_symmetry.space_group_name_H-M   'P 1'
#
loop_
_entity.id
_entity.type
_entity.pdbx_description
1 polymer ?
#
loop_
_entity_poly.entity_id
_entity_poly.type
_entity_poly.pdbx_seq_one_letter_code
_entity_poly.pdbx_strand_id
1 'polypeptide(L)'
;MDLWRGGNIANKASKLVDNLDLGQFVNKIGDYEVYENGEVFYRTMSKEHYEELLKTGRMIGTGETTTSPTRAFSESYEGYLVQFKMKRGTIDELKLIGVTDGNPLVKRLFGKMPMNSEVAGNWSKSKARFKVETLRTTNSKQVNIALGQGEALNIFNNNIIEYQLIKIIKK
;
A
#
# COMPACT_ATOMS: atom_id res chain seq x y z
N MET A 1 6.28 -45.56 -10.20
CA MET A 1 5.46 -44.61 -10.96
C MET A 1 4.39 -44.14 -9.98
N ASP A 2 4.38 -42.92 -9.43
CA ASP A 2 5.04 -41.68 -9.82
C ASP A 2 5.50 -40.88 -8.59
N LEU A 3 6.69 -40.31 -8.73
CA LEU A 3 7.30 -39.33 -7.85
C LEU A 3 6.53 -38.00 -7.98
N TRP A 4 5.72 -37.64 -6.98
CA TRP A 4 5.20 -36.28 -6.91
C TRP A 4 6.31 -35.35 -6.41
N ARG A 5 6.79 -34.57 -7.37
CA ARG A 5 7.90 -33.61 -7.26
C ARG A 5 7.62 -32.62 -6.15
N GLY A 6 8.48 -32.65 -5.12
CA GLY A 6 8.69 -31.49 -4.26
C GLY A 6 9.01 -30.30 -5.15
N GLY A 7 8.03 -29.40 -5.29
CA GLY A 7 8.26 -28.10 -5.88
C GLY A 7 9.25 -27.38 -4.97
N ASN A 8 10.48 -27.22 -5.46
CA ASN A 8 11.48 -26.36 -4.86
C ASN A 8 10.82 -25.04 -4.46
N ILE A 9 10.62 -24.83 -3.16
CA ILE A 9 10.45 -23.50 -2.59
C ILE A 9 11.84 -22.88 -2.72
N ALA A 10 12.16 -22.42 -3.93
CA ALA A 10 13.32 -21.61 -4.18
C ALA A 10 13.29 -20.49 -3.15
N ASN A 11 14.38 -20.33 -2.39
CA ASN A 11 14.65 -19.19 -1.54
C ASN A 11 14.22 -17.92 -2.29
N LYS A 12 13.00 -17.43 -2.03
CA LYS A 12 12.58 -16.14 -2.54
C LYS A 12 13.43 -15.16 -1.77
N ALA A 13 14.38 -14.55 -2.46
CA ALA A 13 15.22 -13.52 -1.86
C ALA A 13 14.31 -12.53 -1.13
N SER A 14 14.68 -12.22 0.11
CA SER A 14 13.96 -11.24 0.91
C SER A 14 13.84 -9.94 0.11
N LYS A 15 12.65 -9.33 0.15
CA LYS A 15 12.42 -8.01 -0.44
C LYS A 15 12.79 -6.88 0.53
N LEU A 16 13.25 -7.21 1.75
CA LEU A 16 13.74 -6.25 2.72
C LEU A 16 15.12 -5.74 2.27
N VAL A 17 15.29 -4.42 2.26
CA VAL A 17 16.56 -3.75 2.00
C VAL A 17 16.84 -2.70 3.07
N ASP A 18 18.13 -2.38 3.27
CA ASP A 18 18.54 -1.33 4.21
C ASP A 18 18.16 0.07 3.70
N ASN A 19 18.18 0.28 2.38
CA ASN A 19 17.78 1.52 1.71
C ASN A 19 17.15 1.21 0.35
N LEU A 20 16.10 1.94 -0.02
CA LEU A 20 15.44 1.80 -1.32
C LEU A 20 16.18 2.61 -2.39
N ASP A 21 16.60 1.95 -3.47
CA ASP A 21 17.02 2.65 -4.69
C ASP A 21 15.79 3.04 -5.51
N LEU A 22 15.37 4.30 -5.41
CA LEU A 22 14.20 4.83 -6.09
C LEU A 22 14.53 5.44 -7.47
N GLY A 23 15.80 5.74 -7.76
CA GLY A 23 16.19 6.57 -8.90
C GLY A 23 15.76 8.03 -8.74
N GLN A 24 15.66 8.78 -9.85
CA GLN A 24 15.29 10.20 -9.78
C GLN A 24 13.79 10.38 -9.48
N PHE A 25 13.47 11.46 -8.78
CA PHE A 25 12.08 11.88 -8.58
C PHE A 25 11.47 12.30 -9.92
N VAL A 26 10.26 11.83 -10.20
CA VAL A 26 9.55 12.10 -11.46
C VAL A 26 8.40 13.08 -11.22
N ASN A 27 7.43 12.70 -10.39
CA ASN A 27 6.26 13.51 -10.09
C ASN A 27 5.52 12.97 -8.84
N LYS A 28 4.30 13.51 -8.61
CA LYS A 28 3.36 12.98 -7.62
C LYS A 28 2.03 12.61 -8.25
N ILE A 29 1.37 11.58 -7.69
CA ILE A 29 -0.04 11.26 -7.94
C ILE A 29 -0.80 11.46 -6.62
N GLY A 30 -1.55 12.56 -6.52
CA GLY A 30 -1.92 13.09 -5.22
C GLY A 30 -0.67 13.47 -4.43
N ASP A 31 -0.50 12.90 -3.24
CA ASP A 31 0.73 13.07 -2.44
C ASP A 31 1.71 11.90 -2.56
N TYR A 32 1.35 10.84 -3.30
CA TYR A 32 2.24 9.70 -3.52
C TYR A 32 3.39 10.08 -4.43
N GLU A 33 4.61 9.78 -4.00
CA GLU A 33 5.82 10.07 -4.77
C GLU A 33 6.09 8.98 -5.80
N VAL A 34 6.36 9.42 -7.03
CA VAL A 34 6.74 8.57 -8.15
C VAL A 34 8.17 8.88 -8.52
N TYR A 35 8.98 7.85 -8.59
CA TYR A 35 10.37 7.90 -9.00
C TYR A 35 10.58 7.03 -10.25
N GLU A 36 11.76 7.13 -10.86
CA GLU A 36 12.14 6.34 -12.03
C GLU A 36 11.97 4.83 -11.78
N ASN A 37 12.39 4.35 -10.61
CA ASN A 37 12.41 2.92 -10.29
C ASN A 37 11.19 2.45 -9.47
N GLY A 38 10.20 3.31 -9.21
CA GLY A 38 8.98 2.87 -8.52
C GLY A 38 8.11 3.96 -7.91
N GLU A 39 7.03 3.53 -7.28
CA GLU A 39 6.10 4.36 -6.52
C GLU A 39 6.24 4.09 -5.03
N VAL A 40 6.15 5.13 -4.21
CA VAL A 40 6.40 5.03 -2.76
C VAL A 40 5.11 4.98 -1.96
N PHE A 41 5.02 3.99 -1.07
CA PHE A 41 3.92 3.84 -0.12
C PHE A 41 4.45 3.67 1.29
N TYR A 42 3.72 4.19 2.28
CA TYR A 42 4.03 4.00 3.70
C TYR A 42 2.90 3.27 4.41
N ARG A 43 3.28 2.42 5.37
CA ARG A 43 2.34 1.81 6.30
C ARG A 43 3.03 1.45 7.61
N THR A 44 2.37 1.78 8.70
CA THR A 44 2.69 1.20 10.01
C THR A 44 1.85 -0.04 10.24
N MET A 45 2.48 -1.13 10.68
CA MET A 45 1.82 -2.43 10.92
C MET A 45 2.26 -3.04 12.26
N SER A 46 1.48 -4.01 12.77
CA SER A 46 1.84 -4.72 13.99
C SER A 46 3.12 -5.55 13.81
N LYS A 47 3.71 -6.00 14.92
CA LYS A 47 4.89 -6.89 14.88
C LYS A 47 4.60 -8.16 14.08
N GLU A 48 3.45 -8.78 14.32
CA GLU A 48 3.03 -10.03 13.70
C GLU A 48 2.87 -9.85 12.18
N HIS A 49 2.28 -8.72 11.76
CA HIS A 49 2.13 -8.41 10.33
C HIS A 49 3.47 -8.12 9.65
N TYR A 50 4.40 -7.48 10.36
CA TYR A 50 5.75 -7.23 9.86
C TYR A 50 6.54 -8.53 9.72
N GLU A 51 6.48 -9.42 10.72
CA GLU A 51 7.10 -10.75 10.65
C GLU A 51 6.54 -11.59 9.50
N GLU A 52 5.24 -11.51 9.24
CA GLU A 52 4.62 -12.19 8.10
C GLU A 52 5.07 -11.60 6.75
N LEU A 53 5.22 -10.27 6.67
CA LEU A 53 5.81 -9.61 5.52
C LEU A 53 7.25 -10.08 5.28
N LEU A 54 8.06 -10.21 6.33
CA LEU A 54 9.43 -10.74 6.22
C LEU A 54 9.47 -12.18 5.70
N LYS A 55 8.55 -13.02 6.17
CA LYS A 55 8.49 -14.45 5.77
C LYS A 55 8.01 -14.64 4.34
N THR A 56 7.02 -13.84 3.91
CA THR A 56 6.30 -14.11 2.65
C THR A 56 6.59 -13.10 1.54
N GLY A 57 7.15 -11.94 1.88
CA GLY A 57 7.23 -10.79 1.00
C GLY A 57 5.86 -10.20 0.63
N ARG A 58 4.81 -10.51 1.41
CA ARG A 58 3.43 -10.08 1.19
C ARG A 58 2.82 -9.53 2.48
N MET A 59 2.08 -8.44 2.38
CA MET A 59 1.27 -7.95 3.49
C MET A 59 0.02 -8.80 3.67
N ILE A 60 -0.34 -9.07 4.92
CA ILE A 60 -1.65 -9.62 5.28
C ILE A 60 -2.68 -8.51 5.46
N GLY A 61 -3.91 -8.82 5.04
CA GLY A 61 -5.02 -7.89 5.05
C GLY A 61 -5.89 -8.02 6.30
N THR A 62 -6.22 -6.90 6.93
CA THR A 62 -7.33 -6.74 7.87
C THR A 62 -8.49 -5.99 7.20
N GLY A 63 -9.55 -5.67 7.95
CA GLY A 63 -10.78 -5.06 7.41
C GLY A 63 -10.54 -3.93 6.39
N GLU A 64 -9.70 -2.93 6.71
CA GLU A 64 -9.42 -1.82 5.77
C GLU A 64 -8.01 -1.85 5.15
N THR A 65 -6.98 -2.36 5.84
CA THR A 65 -5.56 -2.35 5.40
C THR A 65 -5.15 -1.09 4.63
N THR A 66 -4.94 0.01 5.35
CA THR A 66 -4.64 1.31 4.73
C THR A 66 -3.16 1.56 4.50
N THR A 67 -2.84 2.18 3.37
CA THR A 67 -1.53 2.73 3.04
C THR A 67 -1.62 4.25 2.93
N SER A 68 -0.49 4.93 3.09
CA SER A 68 -0.37 6.38 3.08
C SER A 68 0.63 6.84 2.03
N PRO A 69 0.40 7.99 1.38
CA PRO A 69 1.41 8.66 0.55
C PRO A 69 2.57 9.22 1.36
N THR A 70 2.34 9.59 2.62
CA THR A 70 3.36 10.25 3.45
C THR A 70 3.79 9.39 4.63
N ARG A 71 5.09 9.51 4.95
CA ARG A 71 5.68 8.97 6.18
C ARG A 71 5.02 9.57 7.42
N ALA A 72 4.85 10.89 7.45
CA ALA A 72 4.33 11.62 8.60
C ALA A 72 2.95 11.14 9.06
N PHE A 73 2.03 10.80 8.14
CA PHE A 73 0.76 10.21 8.52
C PHE A 73 0.93 8.84 9.18
N SER A 74 1.77 7.97 8.59
CA SER A 74 2.01 6.62 9.10
C SER A 74 2.71 6.64 10.47
N GLU A 75 3.55 7.63 10.73
CA GLU A 75 4.21 7.83 12.03
C GLU A 75 3.24 8.11 13.18
N SER A 76 1.99 8.47 12.89
CA SER A 76 0.98 8.67 13.93
C SER A 76 0.43 7.37 14.53
N TYR A 77 0.84 6.20 14.02
CA TYR A 77 0.44 4.88 14.52
C TYR A 77 1.61 4.20 15.24
N GLU A 78 1.28 3.34 16.22
CA GLU A 78 2.25 2.47 16.88
C GLU A 78 2.53 1.23 16.01
N GLY A 79 3.77 0.76 16.02
CA GLY A 79 4.19 -0.45 15.30
C GLY A 79 5.42 -0.26 14.41
N TYR A 80 5.53 -1.08 13.38
CA TYR A 80 6.64 -1.13 12.44
C TYR A 80 6.29 -0.29 11.22
N LEU A 81 6.96 0.86 11.09
CA LEU A 81 6.78 1.75 9.95
C LEU A 81 7.62 1.26 8.77
N VAL A 82 6.95 0.87 7.69
CA VAL A 82 7.57 0.35 6.49
C VAL A 82 7.33 1.30 5.32
N GLN A 83 8.38 1.53 4.54
CA GLN A 83 8.32 2.17 3.22
C GLN A 83 8.41 1.08 2.15
N PHE A 84 7.50 1.12 1.18
CA PHE A 84 7.45 0.20 0.06
C PHE A 84 7.84 0.91 -1.23
N LYS A 85 8.71 0.27 -2.00
CA LYS A 85 8.96 0.57 -3.41
C LYS A 85 8.10 -0.36 -4.25
N MET A 86 7.15 0.21 -4.96
CA MET A 86 6.19 -0.51 -5.80
C MET A 86 6.56 -0.36 -7.27
N LYS A 87 6.12 -1.32 -8.10
CA LYS A 87 6.18 -1.17 -9.56
C LYS A 87 5.47 0.12 -9.99
N ARG A 88 6.03 0.80 -10.98
CA ARG A 88 5.35 1.94 -11.63
C ARG A 88 4.02 1.49 -12.24
N GLY A 89 2.99 2.33 -12.11
CA GLY A 89 1.63 2.03 -12.52
C GLY A 89 0.78 1.38 -11.43
N THR A 90 1.32 1.13 -10.23
CA THR A 90 0.54 0.50 -9.14
C THR A 90 -0.64 1.38 -8.72
N ILE A 91 -0.44 2.70 -8.59
CA ILE A 91 -1.54 3.62 -8.26
C ILE A 91 -2.60 3.62 -9.37
N ASP A 92 -2.19 3.54 -10.64
CA ASP A 92 -3.13 3.47 -11.76
C ASP A 92 -3.91 2.16 -11.78
N GLU A 93 -3.29 1.02 -11.50
CA GLU A 93 -3.99 -0.27 -11.33
C GLU A 93 -5.01 -0.21 -10.19
N LEU A 94 -4.65 0.40 -9.05
CA LEU A 94 -5.56 0.57 -7.92
C LEU A 94 -6.71 1.53 -8.25
N LYS A 95 -6.47 2.57 -9.07
CA LYS A 95 -7.52 3.49 -9.55
C LYS A 95 -8.57 2.78 -10.41
N LEU A 96 -8.18 1.77 -11.22
CA LEU A 96 -9.12 1.03 -12.07
C LEU A 96 -10.19 0.30 -11.27
N ILE A 97 -9.86 -0.15 -10.06
CA ILE A 97 -10.80 -0.77 -9.11
C ILE A 97 -11.18 0.18 -7.96
N GLY A 98 -10.93 1.48 -8.14
CA GLY A 98 -11.07 2.52 -7.12
C GLY A 98 -12.52 2.83 -6.77
N VAL A 99 -12.78 2.99 -5.49
CA VAL A 99 -14.00 3.62 -4.94
C VAL A 99 -13.62 4.78 -4.04
N THR A 100 -14.51 5.77 -3.93
CA THR A 100 -14.27 6.97 -3.11
C THR A 100 -15.21 7.05 -1.90
N ASP A 101 -14.80 7.80 -0.89
CA ASP A 101 -15.67 8.30 0.19
C ASP A 101 -16.58 9.46 -0.26
N GLY A 102 -16.48 9.91 -1.51
CA GLY A 102 -17.26 11.01 -2.08
C GLY A 102 -16.61 12.38 -1.93
N ASN A 103 -15.43 12.46 -1.30
CA ASN A 103 -14.77 13.74 -1.10
C ASN A 103 -14.27 14.32 -2.43
N PRO A 104 -14.58 15.59 -2.76
CA PRO A 104 -14.14 16.23 -4.01
C PRO A 104 -12.62 16.24 -4.21
N LEU A 105 -11.83 16.14 -3.14
CA LEU A 105 -10.37 16.05 -3.23
C LEU A 105 -9.92 14.76 -3.92
N VAL A 106 -10.62 13.63 -3.71
CA VAL A 106 -10.31 12.38 -4.41
C VAL A 106 -10.48 12.56 -5.91
N LYS A 107 -11.60 13.15 -6.34
CA LYS A 107 -11.84 13.44 -7.77
C LYS A 107 -10.77 14.33 -8.37
N ARG A 108 -10.32 15.35 -7.62
CA ARG A 108 -9.29 16.29 -8.06
C ARG A 108 -7.93 15.62 -8.27
N LEU A 109 -7.55 14.72 -7.37
CA LEU A 109 -6.21 14.13 -7.36
C LEU A 109 -6.11 12.81 -8.12
N PHE A 110 -7.18 12.01 -8.16
CA PHE A 110 -7.17 10.65 -8.71
C PHE A 110 -8.22 10.44 -9.83
N GLY A 111 -9.04 11.44 -10.14
CA GLY A 111 -10.09 11.34 -11.14
C GLY A 111 -11.42 10.83 -10.59
N LYS A 112 -12.44 10.76 -11.47
CA LYS A 112 -13.79 10.33 -11.08
C LYS A 112 -13.78 8.85 -10.74
N MET A 113 -14.37 8.50 -9.59
CA MET A 113 -14.57 7.13 -9.12
C MET A 113 -15.99 7.00 -8.55
N PRO A 114 -16.60 5.81 -8.57
CA PRO A 114 -17.86 5.56 -7.89
C PRO A 114 -17.69 5.62 -6.36
N MET A 115 -18.73 6.05 -5.65
CA MET A 115 -18.82 5.93 -4.21
C MET A 115 -18.98 4.47 -3.80
N ASN A 116 -18.59 4.15 -2.57
CA ASN A 116 -18.80 2.81 -2.01
C ASN A 116 -20.28 2.36 -2.05
N SER A 117 -21.24 3.30 -1.91
CA SER A 117 -22.68 3.01 -1.98
C SER A 117 -23.18 2.71 -3.39
N GLU A 118 -22.41 3.05 -4.42
CA GLU A 118 -22.78 2.85 -5.83
C GLU A 118 -22.27 1.51 -6.38
N VAL A 119 -21.46 0.78 -5.59
CA VAL A 119 -20.95 -0.54 -5.96
C VAL A 119 -21.57 -1.61 -5.07
N ALA A 120 -21.95 -2.74 -5.68
CA ALA A 120 -22.48 -3.87 -4.94
C ALA A 120 -21.36 -4.63 -4.20
N GLY A 121 -21.68 -5.15 -3.02
CA GLY A 121 -20.81 -6.04 -2.26
C GLY A 121 -19.86 -5.33 -1.29
N ASN A 122 -19.02 -6.12 -0.63
CA ASN A 122 -18.05 -5.62 0.33
C ASN A 122 -16.80 -5.11 -0.41
N TRP A 123 -16.61 -3.79 -0.46
CA TRP A 123 -15.47 -3.16 -1.13
C TRP A 123 -14.12 -3.72 -0.66
N SER A 124 -13.98 -4.07 0.62
CA SER A 124 -12.72 -4.57 1.17
C SER A 124 -12.26 -5.89 0.52
N LYS A 125 -13.13 -6.57 -0.24
CA LYS A 125 -12.78 -7.81 -0.97
C LYS A 125 -12.44 -7.59 -2.44
N SER A 126 -12.84 -6.48 -3.06
CA SER A 126 -12.76 -6.32 -4.52
C SER A 126 -12.33 -4.93 -5.00
N LYS A 127 -12.18 -3.93 -4.11
CA LYS A 127 -11.94 -2.54 -4.48
C LYS A 127 -10.82 -1.93 -3.65
N ALA A 128 -10.19 -0.91 -4.22
CA ALA A 128 -9.31 -0.01 -3.48
C ALA A 128 -10.11 1.23 -3.07
N ARG A 129 -10.14 1.58 -1.79
CA ARG A 129 -10.87 2.75 -1.31
C ARG A 129 -9.94 3.94 -1.15
N PHE A 130 -10.18 4.99 -1.94
CA PHE A 130 -9.51 6.28 -1.87
C PHE A 130 -10.27 7.17 -0.89
N LYS A 131 -9.62 7.52 0.23
CA LYS A 131 -10.26 8.21 1.35
C LYS A 131 -9.42 9.41 1.79
N VAL A 132 -10.07 10.54 2.04
CA VAL A 132 -9.37 11.71 2.58
C VAL A 132 -9.08 11.50 4.06
N GLU A 133 -7.83 11.73 4.45
CA GLU A 133 -7.37 11.67 5.83
C GLU A 133 -6.66 12.97 6.20
N THR A 134 -6.82 13.38 7.45
CA THR A 134 -6.21 14.62 7.98
C THR A 134 -5.00 14.26 8.84
N LEU A 135 -3.83 14.80 8.52
CA LEU A 135 -2.67 14.74 9.41
C LEU A 135 -2.97 15.55 10.68
N ARG A 136 -2.99 14.87 11.82
CA ARG A 136 -3.27 15.51 13.12
C ARG A 136 -2.23 16.57 13.52
N THR A 137 -1.00 16.43 13.05
CA THR A 137 0.13 17.32 13.40
C THR A 137 0.08 18.65 12.68
N THR A 138 -0.38 18.67 11.43
CA THR A 138 -0.37 19.86 10.56
C THR A 138 -1.75 20.33 10.13
N ASN A 139 -2.79 19.54 10.43
CA ASN A 139 -4.16 19.71 9.93
C ASN A 139 -4.27 19.71 8.39
N SER A 140 -3.24 19.21 7.70
CA SER A 140 -3.24 19.04 6.25
C SER A 140 -4.04 17.80 5.84
N LYS A 141 -4.64 17.84 4.65
CA LYS A 141 -5.40 16.72 4.08
C LYS A 141 -4.55 16.00 3.05
N GLN A 142 -4.61 14.67 3.07
CA GLN A 142 -4.07 13.79 2.05
C GLN A 142 -5.12 12.74 1.66
N VAL A 143 -4.89 12.01 0.58
CA VAL A 143 -5.73 10.86 0.20
C VAL A 143 -4.96 9.58 0.44
N ASN A 144 -5.50 8.72 1.30
CA ASN A 144 -4.99 7.38 1.54
C ASN A 144 -5.68 6.36 0.64
N ILE A 145 -4.98 5.25 0.38
CA ILE A 145 -5.52 4.11 -0.33
C ILE A 145 -5.65 2.93 0.64
N ALA A 146 -6.91 2.54 0.89
CA ALA A 146 -7.25 1.37 1.68
C ALA A 146 -7.43 0.14 0.78
N LEU A 147 -6.69 -0.92 1.08
CA LEU A 147 -6.54 -2.12 0.24
C LEU A 147 -7.49 -3.26 0.64
N GLY A 148 -8.08 -3.18 1.84
CA GLY A 148 -8.90 -4.24 2.41
C GLY A 148 -8.14 -5.56 2.55
N GLN A 149 -8.76 -6.65 2.09
CA GLN A 149 -8.27 -8.02 2.23
C GLN A 149 -8.27 -8.82 0.92
N GLY A 150 -8.70 -8.22 -0.18
CA GLY A 150 -8.92 -8.93 -1.44
C GLY A 150 -8.13 -8.35 -2.60
N GLU A 151 -8.83 -8.06 -3.70
CA GLU A 151 -8.22 -7.73 -4.98
C GLU A 151 -7.18 -6.59 -4.92
N ALA A 152 -7.50 -5.49 -4.26
CA ALA A 152 -6.58 -4.36 -4.10
C ALA A 152 -5.31 -4.75 -3.32
N LEU A 153 -5.44 -5.56 -2.26
CA LEU A 153 -4.29 -6.08 -1.53
C LEU A 153 -3.45 -7.04 -2.38
N ASN A 154 -4.08 -7.84 -3.25
CA ASN A 154 -3.38 -8.73 -4.17
C ASN A 154 -2.58 -7.95 -5.20
N ILE A 155 -3.17 -6.92 -5.81
CA ILE A 155 -2.47 -5.98 -6.72
C ILE A 155 -1.26 -5.39 -6.01
N PHE A 156 -1.46 -4.82 -4.81
CA PHE A 156 -0.38 -4.27 -4.02
C PHE A 156 0.74 -5.30 -3.80
N ASN A 157 0.42 -6.46 -3.23
CA ASN A 157 1.42 -7.49 -2.92
C ASN A 157 2.18 -8.01 -4.15
N ASN A 158 1.53 -8.10 -5.30
CA ASN A 158 2.15 -8.53 -6.56
C ASN A 158 3.09 -7.46 -7.15
N ASN A 159 2.90 -6.20 -6.75
CA ASN A 159 3.67 -5.06 -7.23
C ASN A 159 4.75 -4.58 -6.25
N ILE A 160 4.86 -5.16 -5.05
CA ILE A 160 5.99 -4.90 -4.15
C ILE A 160 7.28 -5.32 -4.86
N ILE A 161 8.20 -4.37 -5.08
CA ILE A 161 9.57 -4.64 -5.54
C ILE A 161 10.42 -4.92 -4.30
N GLU A 162 10.53 -3.92 -3.43
CA GLU A 162 11.35 -3.91 -2.22
C GLU A 162 10.64 -3.13 -1.12
N TYR A 163 11.06 -3.33 0.13
CA TYR A 163 10.61 -2.52 1.25
C TYR A 163 11.74 -2.31 2.27
N GLN A 164 11.63 -1.21 3.01
CA GLN A 164 12.57 -0.82 4.05
C GLN A 164 11.80 -0.60 5.36
N LEU A 165 12.31 -1.16 6.46
CA LEU A 165 11.88 -0.78 7.79
C LEU A 165 12.48 0.59 8.13
N ILE A 166 11.63 1.59 8.34
CA ILE A 166 12.06 2.95 8.64
C ILE A 166 12.33 3.13 10.13
N LYS A 167 11.41 2.66 10.98
CA LYS A 167 11.55 2.67 12.44
C LYS A 167 10.47 1.84 13.12
N ILE A 168 10.72 1.49 14.39
CA ILE A 168 9.74 0.91 15.30
C ILE A 168 9.23 2.04 16.20
N ILE A 169 7.91 2.22 16.24
CA ILE A 169 7.23 3.26 17.02
C ILE A 169 6.56 2.57 18.21
N LYS A 170 6.89 3.02 19.41
CA LYS A 170 6.26 2.64 20.68
C LYS A 170 5.66 3.91 21.30
N LYS A 171 4.43 3.84 21.79
CA LYS A 171 3.74 4.97 22.44
C LYS A 171 3.58 4.75 23.93
#